data_AF-F4KTN5-F1
#
_entry.id   AF-F4KTN5-F1
#
_cell.length_a   1.000
_cell.length_b   1.000
_cell.length_c   1.000
_cell.angle_alpha   90.00
_cell.angle_beta   90.00
_cell.angle_gamma   90.00
#
_symmetry.space_group_name_H-M   'P 1'
#
loop_
_entity.id
_entity.type
_entity.pdbx_description
1 polymer ?
#
loop_
_entity_poly.entity_id
_entity_poly.type
_entity_poly.pdbx_seq_one_letter_code
_entity_poly.pdbx_strand_id
1 'polypeptide(L)'
;MAEDLRNGKIECDHDLKVIFSDGLERGPGVAFYDTLPHYAFYNNKDLGNNGIIYNYGVIQSCSICPEGYRIPTKADWEVLIKQLGGWSVAGKRLLSGGDSGFNATLNGRIDSYGSGLQNAIGFWWSNDLAVHSPKKEAFAFEVNNLGIVKIKGQDIRVGNHVRCIKMK
;
A
#
# COMPACT_ATOMS: atom_id res chain seq x y z
N MET A 1 -11.83 8.66 -1.10
CA MET A 1 -11.36 7.26 -1.04
C MET A 1 -12.05 6.61 0.13
N ALA A 2 -12.52 5.36 -0.02
CA ALA A 2 -13.10 4.62 1.11
C ALA A 2 -12.00 3.74 1.72
N GLU A 3 -11.94 3.71 3.05
CA GLU A 3 -10.78 3.23 3.81
C GLU A 3 -11.08 2.06 4.74
N ASP A 4 -12.27 1.46 4.68
CA ASP A 4 -12.60 0.33 5.55
C ASP A 4 -12.30 -1.01 4.88
N LEU A 5 -11.04 -1.46 5.01
CA LEU A 5 -10.57 -2.78 4.58
C LEU A 5 -10.78 -3.87 5.65
N ARG A 6 -11.32 -3.53 6.83
CA ARG A 6 -11.42 -4.47 7.97
C ARG A 6 -12.74 -5.22 8.02
N ASN A 7 -13.80 -4.63 7.49
CA ASN A 7 -15.15 -5.18 7.57
C ASN A 7 -15.60 -5.92 6.30
N GLY A 8 -14.80 -5.88 5.24
CA GLY A 8 -15.01 -6.71 4.04
C GLY A 8 -14.43 -8.10 4.23
N LYS A 9 -15.20 -9.14 3.95
CA LYS A 9 -14.66 -10.49 3.81
C LYS A 9 -13.64 -10.46 2.66
N ILE A 10 -12.36 -10.67 2.94
CA ILE A 10 -11.36 -10.80 1.89
C ILE A 10 -11.66 -12.11 1.15
N GLU A 11 -12.01 -12.00 -0.12
CA GLU A 11 -12.27 -13.15 -0.98
C GLU A 11 -11.12 -13.28 -1.98
N CYS A 12 -10.44 -14.42 -1.96
CA CYS A 12 -9.32 -14.72 -2.85
C CYS A 12 -9.66 -15.85 -3.81
N ASP A 13 -8.98 -15.87 -4.95
CA ASP A 13 -9.14 -16.90 -5.98
C ASP A 13 -8.67 -18.28 -5.47
N HIS A 14 -9.28 -19.35 -6.00
CA HIS A 14 -8.77 -20.73 -5.90
C HIS A 14 -8.37 -21.20 -4.48
N ASP A 15 -9.23 -21.00 -3.49
CA ASP A 15 -9.02 -21.38 -2.07
C ASP A 15 -7.77 -20.76 -1.41
N LEU A 16 -7.13 -19.77 -2.05
CA LEU A 16 -6.01 -19.04 -1.47
C LEU A 16 -6.46 -18.34 -0.19
N LYS A 17 -5.61 -18.43 0.85
CA LYS A 17 -5.82 -17.72 2.11
C LYS A 17 -4.77 -16.64 2.24
N VAL A 18 -5.20 -15.47 2.71
CA VAL A 18 -4.25 -14.44 3.12
C VAL A 18 -3.59 -14.86 4.43
N ILE A 19 -2.28 -15.00 4.41
CA ILE A 19 -1.48 -15.48 5.53
C ILE A 19 -1.14 -14.28 6.42
N PHE A 20 -1.39 -14.41 7.72
CA PHE A 20 -0.89 -13.46 8.69
C PHE A 20 0.62 -13.67 8.87
N SER A 21 1.39 -12.59 8.82
CA SER A 21 2.80 -12.59 9.19
C SER A 21 3.06 -11.69 10.39
N ASP A 22 3.98 -12.13 11.25
CA ASP A 22 4.44 -11.35 12.39
C ASP A 22 5.25 -10.14 11.91
N GLY A 23 4.72 -8.94 12.14
CA GLY A 23 5.38 -7.69 11.76
C GLY A 23 6.60 -7.33 12.61
N LEU A 24 6.90 -8.10 13.67
CA LEU A 24 8.10 -7.95 14.50
C LEU A 24 9.31 -8.74 13.95
N GLU A 25 9.12 -9.63 12.99
CA GLU A 25 10.22 -10.39 12.39
C GLU A 25 11.29 -9.49 11.76
N ARG A 26 12.57 -9.88 11.91
CA ARG A 26 13.74 -9.11 11.48
C ARG A 26 14.80 -10.00 10.84
N GLY A 27 15.58 -9.42 9.94
CA GLY A 27 16.73 -10.07 9.31
C GLY A 27 16.38 -10.87 8.05
N PRO A 28 17.38 -11.51 7.41
CA PRO A 28 17.14 -12.28 6.19
C PRO A 28 16.19 -13.45 6.48
N GLY A 29 15.07 -13.52 5.75
CA GLY A 29 14.09 -14.61 5.91
C GLY A 29 12.80 -14.24 6.64
N VAL A 30 12.48 -12.95 6.76
CA VAL A 30 11.13 -12.50 7.17
C VAL A 30 10.08 -13.22 6.31
N ALA A 31 9.13 -13.91 6.95
CA ALA A 31 8.11 -14.74 6.31
C ALA A 31 7.23 -13.93 5.36
N PHE A 32 7.03 -12.65 5.65
CA PHE A 32 6.31 -11.71 4.80
C PHE A 32 6.93 -11.59 3.39
N TYR A 33 8.26 -11.77 3.25
CA TYR A 33 9.02 -11.46 2.03
C TYR A 33 9.03 -12.62 1.01
N ASP A 34 7.86 -13.16 0.68
CA ASP A 34 7.66 -14.15 -0.38
C ASP A 34 6.54 -13.72 -1.36
N THR A 35 6.10 -14.63 -2.23
CA THR A 35 5.07 -14.36 -3.24
C THR A 35 3.67 -14.88 -2.88
N LEU A 36 3.49 -15.56 -1.74
CA LEU A 36 2.16 -15.97 -1.28
C LEU A 36 1.37 -14.74 -0.78
N PRO A 37 0.03 -14.74 -0.74
CA PRO A 37 -0.72 -13.59 -0.25
C PRO A 37 -0.51 -13.38 1.26
N HIS A 38 0.13 -12.28 1.66
CA HIS A 38 0.43 -11.96 3.06
C HIS A 38 -0.23 -10.66 3.52
N TYR A 39 -0.68 -10.63 4.78
CA TYR A 39 -1.01 -9.42 5.51
C TYR A 39 -0.30 -9.37 6.87
N ALA A 40 -0.03 -8.17 7.35
CA ALA A 40 0.56 -7.93 8.65
C ALA A 40 0.18 -6.56 9.19
N PHE A 41 0.54 -6.31 10.45
CA PHE A 41 0.52 -4.98 11.05
C PHE A 41 1.95 -4.51 11.27
N TYR A 42 2.23 -3.24 11.01
CA TYR A 42 3.55 -2.67 11.26
C TYR A 42 3.96 -2.86 12.74
N ASN A 43 5.06 -3.56 13.00
CA ASN A 43 5.50 -3.91 14.36
C ASN A 43 4.37 -4.50 15.24
N ASN A 44 3.45 -5.27 14.67
CA ASN A 44 2.25 -5.79 15.33
C ASN A 44 1.36 -4.73 16.01
N LYS A 45 1.49 -3.47 15.59
CA LYS A 45 0.63 -2.39 16.08
C LYS A 45 -0.62 -2.35 15.23
N ASP A 46 -1.74 -2.76 15.81
CA ASP A 46 -3.05 -2.48 15.25
C ASP A 46 -3.31 -0.97 15.32
N LEU A 47 -3.26 -0.30 14.17
CA LEU A 47 -3.52 1.13 14.02
C LEU A 47 -4.90 1.44 13.44
N GLY A 48 -5.87 0.53 13.63
CA GLY A 48 -7.20 0.66 13.05
C GLY A 48 -7.21 0.49 11.52
N ASN A 49 -8.28 0.97 10.87
CA ASN A 49 -8.61 0.72 9.46
C ASN A 49 -7.46 1.02 8.46
N ASN A 50 -6.46 1.81 8.87
CA ASN A 50 -5.35 2.29 8.02
C ASN A 50 -4.00 1.61 8.32
N GLY A 51 -3.98 0.58 9.17
CA GLY A 51 -2.74 -0.04 9.67
C GLY A 51 -2.32 -1.35 9.00
N ILE A 52 -3.14 -1.94 8.13
CA ILE A 52 -2.82 -3.23 7.51
C ILE A 52 -1.84 -3.00 6.36
N ILE A 53 -0.85 -3.89 6.30
CA ILE A 53 0.18 -3.96 5.27
C ILE A 53 -0.02 -5.26 4.51
N TYR A 54 -0.04 -5.19 3.18
CA TYR A 54 -0.22 -6.33 2.29
C TYR A 54 0.95 -6.44 1.32
N ASN A 55 1.37 -7.66 0.99
CA ASN A 55 2.24 -7.85 -0.17
C ASN A 55 1.42 -7.89 -1.46
N TYR A 56 2.09 -7.86 -2.61
CA TYR A 56 1.39 -7.78 -3.88
C TYR A 56 0.60 -9.05 -4.24
N GLY A 57 0.91 -10.20 -3.63
CA GLY A 57 0.14 -11.44 -3.82
C GLY A 57 -1.33 -11.25 -3.45
N VAL A 58 -1.63 -10.43 -2.44
CA VAL A 58 -3.02 -10.06 -2.08
C VAL A 58 -3.66 -9.21 -3.17
N ILE A 59 -2.92 -8.27 -3.74
CA ILE A 59 -3.42 -7.32 -4.74
C ILE A 59 -3.78 -8.07 -6.03
N GLN A 60 -3.03 -9.11 -6.37
CA GLN A 60 -3.26 -9.91 -7.58
C GLN A 60 -4.35 -10.98 -7.45
N SER A 61 -4.58 -11.48 -6.24
CA SER A 61 -5.37 -12.71 -6.05
C SER A 61 -6.58 -12.52 -5.16
N CYS A 62 -6.81 -11.32 -4.61
CA CYS A 62 -7.89 -11.09 -3.65
C CYS A 62 -8.67 -9.79 -3.91
N SER A 63 -9.96 -9.86 -3.66
CA SER A 63 -10.86 -8.70 -3.59
C SER A 63 -10.85 -8.14 -2.17
N ILE A 64 -10.09 -7.06 -1.97
CA ILE A 64 -9.97 -6.38 -0.67
C ILE A 64 -10.71 -5.05 -0.60
N CYS A 65 -11.07 -4.46 -1.74
CA CYS A 65 -11.87 -3.23 -1.75
C CYS A 65 -13.36 -3.55 -1.62
N PRO A 66 -14.15 -2.69 -0.93
CA PRO A 66 -15.60 -2.82 -0.89
C PRO A 66 -16.24 -2.77 -2.28
N GLU A 67 -17.47 -3.28 -2.40
CA GLU A 67 -18.23 -3.21 -3.65
C GLU A 67 -18.33 -1.78 -4.19
N GLY A 68 -18.11 -1.62 -5.50
CA GLY A 68 -18.07 -0.32 -6.17
C GLY A 68 -16.75 0.45 -5.98
N TYR A 69 -15.74 -0.16 -5.33
CA TYR A 69 -14.39 0.39 -5.20
C TYR A 69 -13.33 -0.56 -5.75
N ARG A 70 -12.20 0.00 -6.17
CA ARG A 70 -11.02 -0.76 -6.62
C ARG A 70 -9.72 -0.17 -6.08
N ILE A 71 -8.66 -0.97 -6.14
CA ILE A 71 -7.30 -0.51 -5.89
C ILE A 71 -6.92 0.49 -7.02
N PRO A 72 -6.30 1.63 -6.70
CA PRO A 72 -5.78 2.58 -7.67
C PRO A 72 -4.81 1.94 -8.66
N THR A 73 -4.76 2.46 -9.87
CA THR A 73 -3.65 2.26 -10.81
C THR A 73 -2.66 3.41 -10.68
N LYS A 74 -1.48 3.29 -11.30
CA LYS A 74 -0.55 4.42 -11.48
C LYS A 74 -1.27 5.67 -12.02
N ALA A 75 -2.14 5.50 -13.03
CA ALA A 75 -2.82 6.63 -13.66
C ALA A 75 -3.77 7.36 -12.68
N ASP A 76 -4.41 6.65 -11.76
CA ASP A 76 -5.28 7.27 -10.75
C ASP A 76 -4.49 8.17 -9.79
N TRP A 77 -3.30 7.72 -9.39
CA TRP A 77 -2.40 8.52 -8.57
C TRP A 77 -1.91 9.77 -9.31
N GLU A 78 -1.61 9.67 -10.61
CA GLU A 78 -1.23 10.82 -11.44
C GLU A 78 -2.37 11.85 -11.55
N VAL A 79 -3.62 11.38 -11.67
CA VAL A 79 -4.80 12.25 -11.63
C VAL A 79 -4.94 12.94 -10.28
N LEU A 80 -4.79 12.22 -9.16
CA LEU A 80 -4.84 12.80 -7.81
C LEU A 80 -3.78 13.90 -7.64
N ILE A 81 -2.54 13.63 -8.06
CA ILE A 81 -1.44 14.60 -7.99
C ILE A 81 -1.77 15.85 -8.80
N LYS A 82 -2.29 15.68 -10.02
CA LYS A 82 -2.72 16.81 -10.88
C LYS A 82 -3.83 17.64 -10.23
N GLN A 83 -4.85 16.98 -9.68
CA GLN A 83 -5.96 17.64 -8.98
C GLN A 83 -5.50 18.42 -7.75
N LEU A 84 -4.46 17.96 -7.08
CA LEU A 84 -3.89 18.61 -5.90
C LEU A 84 -2.88 19.73 -6.22
N GLY A 85 -2.69 20.07 -7.50
CA GLY A 85 -1.82 21.18 -7.92
C GLY A 85 -0.45 20.75 -8.43
N GLY A 86 -0.26 19.46 -8.71
CA GLY A 86 0.96 18.91 -9.30
C GLY A 86 1.98 18.39 -8.28
N TRP A 87 3.04 17.78 -8.79
CA TRP A 87 4.05 17.01 -8.02
C TRP A 87 4.72 17.80 -6.89
N SER A 88 4.90 19.12 -7.05
CA SER A 88 5.57 19.98 -6.05
C SER A 88 4.66 20.38 -4.88
N VAL A 89 3.35 20.26 -5.03
CA VAL A 89 2.35 20.73 -4.04
C VAL A 89 1.58 19.57 -3.42
N ALA A 90 1.26 18.54 -4.21
CA ALA A 90 0.35 17.47 -3.82
C ALA A 90 0.73 16.79 -2.51
N GLY A 91 2.01 16.48 -2.30
CA GLY A 91 2.42 15.71 -1.12
C GLY A 91 2.13 16.41 0.20
N LYS A 92 2.37 17.71 0.32
CA LYS A 92 2.03 18.47 1.53
C LYS A 92 0.53 18.45 1.83
N ARG A 93 -0.30 18.48 0.78
CA ARG A 93 -1.76 18.42 0.90
C ARG A 93 -2.27 17.03 1.28
N LEU A 94 -1.52 15.99 0.95
CA LEU A 94 -1.83 14.58 1.25
C LEU A 94 -1.48 14.19 2.68
N LEU A 95 -0.51 14.86 3.31
CA LEU A 95 -0.12 14.59 4.69
C LEU A 95 -1.27 14.79 5.68
N SER A 96 -1.15 14.17 6.86
CA SER A 96 -2.05 14.46 7.98
C SER A 96 -2.03 15.96 8.31
N GLY A 97 -3.22 16.56 8.45
CA GLY A 97 -3.38 18.01 8.59
C GLY A 97 -3.36 18.80 7.28
N GLY A 98 -3.16 18.14 6.14
CA GLY A 98 -3.40 18.70 4.82
C GLY A 98 -4.90 18.81 4.49
N ASP A 99 -5.22 19.43 3.36
CA ASP A 99 -6.59 19.76 2.94
C ASP A 99 -7.20 18.75 1.95
N SER A 100 -6.47 17.70 1.55
CA SER A 100 -6.96 16.69 0.61
C SER A 100 -7.91 15.65 1.23
N GLY A 101 -7.91 15.53 2.56
CA GLY A 101 -8.58 14.45 3.29
C GLY A 101 -7.91 13.07 3.17
N PHE A 102 -6.76 12.96 2.48
CA PHE A 102 -6.03 11.70 2.33
C PHE A 102 -5.42 11.18 3.63
N ASN A 103 -4.95 12.09 4.48
CA ASN A 103 -4.33 11.80 5.77
C ASN A 103 -3.26 10.71 5.68
N ALA A 104 -2.22 10.95 4.87
CA ALA A 104 -1.16 9.99 4.59
C ALA A 104 -0.56 9.42 5.89
N THR A 105 -0.77 8.13 6.11
CA THR A 105 -0.15 7.38 7.19
C THR A 105 1.31 7.08 6.85
N LEU A 106 2.24 7.68 7.59
CA LEU A 106 3.69 7.52 7.37
C LEU A 106 4.27 6.38 8.21
N ASN A 107 3.63 5.20 8.23
CA ASN A 107 4.11 4.07 9.04
C ASN A 107 5.13 3.17 8.34
N GLY A 108 5.59 3.56 7.15
CA GLY A 108 6.56 2.80 6.41
C GLY A 108 5.95 1.56 5.78
N ARG A 109 6.70 0.47 5.84
CA ARG A 109 6.41 -0.79 5.11
C ARG A 109 7.04 -1.98 5.82
N ILE A 110 6.80 -3.18 5.30
CA ILE A 110 7.58 -4.37 5.63
C ILE A 110 8.44 -4.74 4.41
N ASP A 111 9.72 -5.00 4.60
CA ASP A 111 10.57 -5.56 3.54
C ASP A 111 11.38 -6.76 4.02
N SER A 112 12.41 -7.15 3.28
CA SER A 112 13.24 -8.32 3.58
C SER A 112 13.98 -8.25 4.92
N TYR A 113 13.97 -7.10 5.61
CA TYR A 113 14.53 -6.92 6.95
C TYR A 113 13.46 -6.63 8.02
N GLY A 114 12.18 -6.66 7.64
CA GLY A 114 11.02 -6.44 8.53
C GLY A 114 10.42 -5.04 8.42
N SER A 115 9.67 -4.65 9.45
CA SER A 115 8.97 -3.35 9.55
C SER A 115 9.94 -2.15 9.60
N GLY A 116 10.03 -1.34 8.55
CA GLY A 116 10.96 -0.20 8.46
C GLY A 116 10.30 1.12 8.06
N LEU A 117 11.03 2.23 8.21
CA LEU A 117 10.68 3.56 7.68
C LEU A 117 9.47 4.27 8.32
N GLN A 118 9.09 3.88 9.55
CA GLN A 118 8.06 4.60 10.31
C GLN A 118 8.44 6.08 10.52
N ASN A 119 7.41 6.93 10.47
CA ASN A 119 7.44 8.39 10.51
C ASN A 119 8.21 9.07 9.36
N ALA A 120 8.76 8.30 8.42
CA ALA A 120 9.52 8.84 7.29
C ALA A 120 8.68 8.88 6.02
N ILE A 121 7.92 7.82 5.73
CA ILE A 121 7.26 7.62 4.44
C ILE A 121 6.08 6.66 4.56
N GLY A 122 5.07 6.84 3.72
CA GLY A 122 4.00 5.87 3.49
C GLY A 122 4.06 5.34 2.07
N PHE A 123 3.66 4.08 1.90
CA PHE A 123 3.62 3.38 0.63
C PHE A 123 2.24 2.80 0.40
N TRP A 124 1.68 2.99 -0.80
CA TRP A 124 0.40 2.43 -1.21
C TRP A 124 0.52 1.70 -2.53
N TRP A 125 0.04 0.47 -2.59
CA TRP A 125 0.04 -0.31 -3.84
C TRP A 125 -0.86 0.32 -4.90
N SER A 126 -0.38 0.26 -6.15
CA SER A 126 -1.22 0.30 -7.33
C SER A 126 -1.55 -1.12 -7.79
N ASN A 127 -2.58 -1.31 -8.62
CA ASN A 127 -2.97 -2.62 -9.16
C ASN A 127 -2.24 -3.03 -10.46
N ASP A 128 -1.36 -2.16 -10.98
CA ASP A 128 -0.63 -2.37 -12.23
C ASP A 128 0.87 -2.59 -12.01
N LEU A 129 1.42 -3.53 -12.79
CA LEU A 129 2.83 -3.90 -12.78
C LEU A 129 3.72 -2.81 -13.38
N ALA A 130 4.96 -2.72 -12.90
CA ALA A 130 5.99 -1.86 -13.48
C ALA A 130 6.68 -2.57 -14.66
N VAL A 131 6.15 -2.35 -15.87
CA VAL A 131 6.41 -3.10 -17.12
C VAL A 131 7.89 -3.11 -17.61
N HIS A 132 8.78 -2.34 -16.98
CA HIS A 132 10.18 -2.21 -17.40
C HIS A 132 11.21 -2.76 -16.41
N SER A 133 10.80 -3.46 -15.34
CA SER A 133 11.75 -4.06 -14.40
C SER A 133 12.13 -5.50 -14.80
N PRO A 134 13.44 -5.86 -14.79
CA PRO A 134 13.86 -7.26 -14.89
C PRO A 134 13.45 -8.09 -13.66
N LYS A 135 13.03 -7.43 -12.57
CA LYS A 135 12.45 -8.04 -11.37
C LYS A 135 10.93 -7.90 -11.44
N LYS A 136 10.18 -8.84 -10.87
CA LYS A 136 8.72 -8.67 -10.72
C LYS A 136 8.46 -7.48 -9.79
N GLU A 137 7.98 -6.38 -10.35
CA GLU A 137 7.67 -5.15 -9.62
C GLU A 137 6.26 -4.66 -9.93
N ALA A 138 5.64 -4.02 -8.95
CA ALA A 138 4.39 -3.30 -9.09
C ALA A 138 4.56 -1.83 -8.71
N PHE A 139 3.75 -0.95 -9.30
CA PHE A 139 3.82 0.47 -8.91
C PHE A 139 3.34 0.65 -7.48
N ALA A 140 4.06 1.48 -6.73
CA ALA A 140 3.60 2.01 -5.45
C ALA A 140 3.61 3.54 -5.49
N PHE A 141 2.58 4.13 -4.90
CA PHE A 141 2.52 5.56 -4.59
C PHE A 141 3.18 5.82 -3.24
N GLU A 142 4.04 6.83 -3.18
CA GLU A 142 4.82 7.16 -2.00
C GLU A 142 4.62 8.60 -1.60
N VAL A 143 4.49 8.84 -0.30
CA VAL A 143 4.47 10.19 0.30
C VAL A 143 5.44 10.20 1.47
N ASN A 144 6.45 11.06 1.44
CA ASN A 144 7.38 11.21 2.57
C ASN A 144 6.98 12.36 3.50
N ASN A 145 7.61 12.42 4.67
CA ASN A 145 7.36 13.43 5.70
C ASN A 145 7.72 14.88 5.29
N LEU A 146 8.42 15.07 4.16
CA LEU A 146 8.68 16.38 3.56
C LEU A 146 7.61 16.82 2.56
N GLY A 147 6.59 15.97 2.32
CA GLY A 147 5.54 16.22 1.34
C GLY A 147 6.01 16.03 -0.10
N ILE A 148 7.01 15.18 -0.33
CA ILE A 148 7.44 14.75 -1.67
C ILE A 148 6.68 13.48 -2.03
N VAL A 149 6.14 13.45 -3.25
CA VAL A 149 5.43 12.28 -3.80
C VAL A 149 6.19 11.61 -4.93
N LYS A 150 6.09 10.28 -5.01
CA LYS A 150 6.68 9.48 -6.10
C LYS A 150 5.71 8.36 -6.50
N ILE A 151 5.81 7.92 -7.75
CA ILE A 151 5.26 6.64 -8.21
C ILE A 151 6.43 5.86 -8.83
N LYS A 152 6.74 4.68 -8.31
CA LYS A 152 7.82 3.83 -8.84
C LYS A 152 7.52 2.35 -8.62
N GLY A 153 8.19 1.51 -9.40
CA GLY A 153 8.16 0.06 -9.21
C GLY A 153 8.78 -0.32 -7.86
N GLN A 154 8.13 -1.24 -7.15
CA GLN A 154 8.60 -1.86 -5.92
C GLN A 154 8.54 -3.38 -6.07
N ASP A 155 9.50 -4.08 -5.47
CA ASP A 155 9.52 -5.55 -5.44
C ASP A 155 8.20 -6.06 -4.87
N ILE A 156 7.53 -6.97 -5.59
CA ILE A 156 6.18 -7.46 -5.23
C ILE A 156 6.09 -8.14 -3.86
N ARG A 157 7.23 -8.50 -3.26
CA ARG A 157 7.31 -9.17 -1.96
C ARG A 157 7.35 -8.20 -0.77
N VAL A 158 7.56 -6.90 -1.00
CA VAL A 158 7.44 -5.92 0.09
C VAL A 158 5.99 -5.80 0.52
N GLY A 159 5.76 -5.27 1.71
CA GLY A 159 4.44 -4.98 2.24
C GLY A 159 4.15 -3.51 2.20
N ASN A 160 3.14 -3.09 1.46
CA ASN A 160 2.66 -1.70 1.44
C ASN A 160 1.18 -1.63 1.86
N HIS A 161 0.71 -0.43 2.16
CA HIS A 161 -0.71 -0.20 2.45
C HIS A 161 -1.56 -0.27 1.17
N VAL A 162 -2.87 -0.37 1.34
CA VAL A 162 -3.83 -0.29 0.23
C VAL A 162 -4.83 0.83 0.52
N ARG A 163 -5.23 1.54 -0.55
CA ARG A 163 -6.36 2.46 -0.57
C ARG A 163 -7.32 2.02 -1.66
N CYS A 164 -8.61 2.34 -1.50
CA CYS A 164 -9.63 2.03 -2.49
C CYS A 164 -10.26 3.31 -3.03
N ILE A 165 -10.39 3.39 -4.35
CA ILE A 165 -11.05 4.48 -5.07
C ILE A 165 -12.36 4.00 -5.66
N LYS A 166 -13.36 4.89 -5.69
CA LYS A 166 -14.68 4.57 -6.23
C LYS A 166 -14.57 4.37 -7.74
N MET A 167 -15.19 3.31 -8.25
CA MET A 167 -15.31 3.10 -9.70
C MET A 167 -16.25 4.17 -10.28
N LYS A 168 -15.97 4.61 -11.51
CA LYS A 168 -16.84 5.57 -12.22
C LYS A 168 -18.04 4.88 -12.81
#